data_AF-A0A971VYZ1-F1
#
_entry.id   AF-A0A971VYZ1-F1
#
_cell.length_a   1.000
_cell.length_b   1.000
_cell.length_c   1.000
_cell.angle_alpha   90.00
_cell.angle_beta   90.00
_cell.angle_gamma   90.00
#
_symmetry.space_group_name_H-M   'P 1'
#
loop_
_entity.id
_entity.type
_entity.pdbx_description
1 polymer ?
#
loop_
_entity_poly.entity_id
_entity_poly.type
_entity_poly.pdbx_seq_one_letter_code
_entity_poly.pdbx_strand_id
1 'polypeptide(L)' 'MKAIITVLGKDKVGIIAKVCVYLAEKDVNVLEISQTIVEGYFNMIMIVDITKASCEL' A
#
# COMPACT_ATOMS: atom_id res chain seq x y z
N MET A 1 -3.30 2.90 -15.46
CA MET A 1 -1.86 2.96 -15.13
C MET A 1 -1.64 2.15 -13.86
N LYS A 2 -0.74 1.17 -13.89
CA LYS A 2 -0.42 0.35 -12.71
C LYS A 2 0.83 0.91 -12.03
N ALA A 3 0.84 0.89 -10.70
CA ALA A 3 2.02 1.22 -9.90
C ALA A 3 2.27 0.14 -8.84
N ILE A 4 3.51 0.07 -8.38
CA ILE A 4 3.91 -0.82 -7.30
C ILE A 4 4.25 0.06 -6.10
N ILE A 5 3.64 -0.22 -4.96
CA ILE A 5 3.92 0.45 -3.69
C ILE A 5 4.59 -0.56 -2.77
N THR A 6 5.78 -0.23 -2.28
CA THR A 6 6.49 -1.03 -1.29
C THR A 6 6.51 -0.28 0.03
N VAL A 7 5.97 -0.90 1.07
CA VAL A 7 5.95 -0.39 2.45
C VAL A 7 6.89 -1.25 3.27
N LEU A 8 7.91 -0.62 3.85
CA LEU A 8 8.88 -1.23 4.74
C LEU A 8 8.85 -0.50 6.08
N GLY A 9 8.77 -1.25 7.18
CA GLY A 9 8.78 -0.65 8.52
C GLY A 9 8.80 -1.67 9.64
N LYS A 10 8.97 -1.19 10.87
CA LYS A 10 8.84 -2.04 12.06
C LYS A 10 7.36 -2.41 12.25
N ASP A 11 7.07 -3.68 12.50
CA ASP A 11 5.69 -4.15 12.61
C ASP A 11 4.93 -3.40 13.72
N LYS A 12 3.76 -2.89 13.36
CA LYS A 12 2.86 -2.12 14.22
C LYS A 12 1.42 -2.37 13.79
N VAL A 13 0.55 -2.50 14.78
CA VAL A 13 -0.89 -2.64 14.55
C VAL A 13 -1.40 -1.46 13.71
N GLY A 14 -2.10 -1.77 12.62
CA GLY A 14 -2.79 -0.78 11.78
C GLY A 14 -2.00 -0.20 10.62
N ILE A 15 -0.80 -0.71 10.28
CA ILE A 15 -0.06 -0.26 9.08
C ILE A 15 -0.92 -0.41 7.82
N ILE A 16 -1.52 -1.59 7.60
CA ILE A 16 -2.37 -1.87 6.43
C ILE A 16 -3.55 -0.91 6.39
N ALA A 17 -4.27 -0.74 7.50
CA ALA A 17 -5.43 0.14 7.56
C ALA A 17 -5.08 1.59 7.20
N LYS A 18 -3.97 2.11 7.73
CA LYS A 18 -3.52 3.48 7.41
C LYS A 18 -3.16 3.65 5.95
N VAL A 19 -2.44 2.69 5.36
CA VAL A 19 -2.05 2.73 3.95
C VAL A 19 -3.28 2.62 3.05
N CYS A 20 -4.17 1.66 3.30
CA CYS A 20 -5.37 1.47 2.49
C CYS A 20 -6.34 2.66 2.58
N VAL A 21 -6.51 3.27 3.76
CA VAL A 21 -7.33 4.49 3.91
C VAL A 21 -6.73 5.63 3.09
N TYR A 22 -5.41 5.86 3.19
CA TYR A 22 -4.74 6.90 2.41
C TYR A 22 -4.90 6.68 0.89
N LEU A 23 -4.78 5.44 0.41
CA LEU A 23 -4.96 5.11 -1.00
C LEU A 23 -6.42 5.30 -1.45
N ALA A 24 -7.38 4.90 -0.62
CA ALA A 24 -8.80 5.08 -0.93
C ALA A 24 -9.20 6.57 -0.99
N GLU A 25 -8.67 7.41 -0.10
CA GLU A 25 -8.86 8.87 -0.14
C GLU A 25 -8.33 9.52 -1.44
N LYS A 26 -7.41 8.84 -2.12
CA LYS A 26 -6.82 9.28 -3.39
C LYS A 26 -7.42 8.58 -4.61
N ASP A 27 -8.52 7.81 -4.44
CA ASP A 27 -9.17 7.03 -5.50
C ASP A 27 -8.20 6.05 -6.21
N VAL A 28 -7.29 5.47 -5.42
CA VAL A 28 -6.34 4.43 -5.86
C VAL A 28 -6.94 3.06 -5.55
N ASN A 29 -7.09 2.24 -6.57
CA ASN A 29 -7.61 0.89 -6.42
C ASN A 29 -6.48 -0.11 -6.17
N VAL A 30 -6.64 -1.00 -5.19
CA VAL A 30 -5.64 -2.04 -4.89
C VAL A 30 -6.01 -3.31 -5.66
N LEU A 31 -5.11 -3.74 -6.54
CA LEU A 31 -5.30 -4.95 -7.35
C LEU A 31 -4.76 -6.19 -6.64
N GLU A 32 -3.61 -6.05 -5.97
CA GLU A 32 -2.95 -7.16 -5.29
C GLU A 32 -2.15 -6.64 -4.09
N ILE A 33 -2.10 -7.43 -3.01
CA ILE A 33 -1.27 -7.17 -1.83
C ILE A 33 -0.50 -8.45 -1.51
N SER A 34 0.82 -8.31 -1.37
CA SER A 34 1.70 -9.34 -0.83
C SER A 34 2.40 -8.77 0.39
N GLN A 35 2.31 -9.45 1.53
CA GLN A 35 2.94 -9.00 2.78
C GLN A 35 3.70 -10.13 3.46
N THR A 36 4.85 -9.79 4.04
CA THR A 36 5.72 -10.72 4.78
C THR A 36 6.28 -10.01 5.99
N ILE A 37 6.41 -10.76 7.09
CA ILE A 37 7.11 -10.30 8.30
C ILE A 37 8.47 -11.00 8.33
N VAL A 38 9.55 -10.23 8.28
CA VAL A 38 10.94 -10.72 8.33
C VAL A 38 11.61 -10.10 9.55
N GLU A 39 12.00 -10.91 10.53
CA GLU A 39 12.73 -10.46 11.73
C GLU A 39 12.06 -9.29 12.48
N GLY A 40 10.72 -9.22 12.48
CA GLY A 40 9.95 -8.15 13.12
C GLY A 40 9.78 -6.87 12.28
N TYR A 41 10.27 -6.90 11.03
CA TYR A 41 9.97 -5.88 10.02
C TYR A 41 8.80 -6.34 9.15
N PHE A 42 7.85 -5.44 8.96
CA PHE A 42 6.75 -5.56 8.03
C PHE A 42 7.21 -5.10 6.65
N ASN A 43 7.13 -6.00 5.67
CA ASN A 43 7.33 -5.71 4.27
C ASN A 43 6.03 -6.00 3.53
N MET A 44 5.49 -5.00 2.84
CA MET A 44 4.28 -5.15 2.03
C MET A 44 4.50 -4.53 0.65
N ILE A 45 4.16 -5.30 -0.37
CA ILE A 45 4.18 -4.91 -1.76
C ILE A 45 2.73 -4.89 -2.23
N MET A 46 2.32 -3.78 -2.85
CA MET A 46 0.97 -3.61 -3.40
C MET A 46 1.07 -3.30 -4.88
N ILE A 47 0.27 -3.99 -5.69
CA ILE A 47 -0.01 -3.58 -7.06
C ILE A 47 -1.28 -2.76 -7.02
N VAL A 48 -1.19 -1.52 -7.47
CA VAL A 48 -2.31 -0.58 -7.45
C VAL A 48 -2.60 -0.05 -8.84
N ASP A 49 -3.85 0.30 -9.08
CA ASP A 49 -4.31 1.04 -10.23
C ASP A 49 -4.51 2.50 -9.84
N ILE A 50 -3.70 3.36 -10.46
CA ILE A 50 -3.68 4.81 -10.23
C ILE A 50 -4.31 5.57 -11.40
N THR A 51 -5.08 4.90 -12.27
CA THR A 51 -5.77 5.56 -13.40
C THR A 51 -6.73 6.65 -12.95
N LYS A 52 -7.38 6.46 -11.81
CA LYS A 52 -8.31 7.43 -11.21
C LYS A 52 -7.67 8.26 -10.10
N ALA A 53 -6.37 8.09 -9.87
CA ALA A 53 -5.72 8.70 -8.73
C ALA A 53 -5.86 10.23 -8.78
N SER A 54 -6.39 10.81 -7.71
CA SER A 54 -6.69 12.24 -7.63
C SER A 54 -5.47 13.11 -7.29
N CYS A 55 -4.27 12.53 -7.30
CA CYS A 55 -3.03 13.17 -6.87
C CYS A 55 -1.97 13.02 -7.95
N GLU A 56 -1.22 14.09 -8.21
CA GLU A 56 0.12 13.96 -8.78
C GLU A 56 0.95 13.18 -7.75
N LEU A 57 1.48 12.02 -8.17
CA LEU A 57 2.36 11.16 -7.39
C LEU A 57 3.80 11.64 -7.50
#